data_AF-A0A3D5D6A3-F1
#
_entry.id   AF-A0A3D5D6A3-F1
#
_cell.length_a   1.000
_cell.length_b   1.000
_cell.length_c   1.000
_cell.angle_alpha   90.00
_cell.angle_beta   90.00
_cell.angle_gamma   90.00
#
_symmetry.space_group_name_H-M   'P 1'
#
loop_
_entity.id
_entity.type
_entity.pdbx_description
1 polymer ?
#
loop_
_entity_poly.entity_id
_entity_poly.type
_entity_poly.pdbx_seq_one_letter_code
_entity_poly.pdbx_strand_id
1 'polypeptide(L)'
;MQIYVNKNGQQSGPYTQEQLQQYLAMGELAAEDLAWHEGLPEWVTVGALVNPAGVPAPPMPPGGVQPQEGGISPKIKLAVRIVLIVVLVGVAALVGLDHLGRVKYEKAYEYLDGRFNEGGTTRPSAVAMELGRKPTSTSQEGMELTEVYQWAGTVRAYRIRVKYSVRMAEDVELMEVRAEKRWRLVGDWK
;
A
#
# COMPACT_ATOMS: atom_id res chain seq x y z
N MET A 1 -21.17 31.66 15.73
CA MET A 1 -21.40 30.34 16.35
C MET A 1 -21.74 29.35 15.25
N GLN A 2 -20.99 28.26 15.15
CA GLN A 2 -21.18 27.21 14.13
C GLN A 2 -21.84 26.00 14.79
N ILE A 3 -23.06 25.65 14.38
CA ILE A 3 -23.86 24.60 14.99
C ILE A 3 -23.97 23.41 14.03
N TYR A 4 -23.61 22.23 14.50
CA TYR A 4 -23.80 20.98 13.79
C TYR A 4 -25.07 20.30 14.30
N VAL A 5 -25.83 19.67 13.41
CA VAL A 5 -27.07 18.96 13.75
C VAL A 5 -26.92 17.50 13.34
N ASN A 6 -27.36 16.58 14.19
CA ASN A 6 -27.47 15.16 13.88
C ASN A 6 -28.96 14.82 13.79
N LYS A 7 -29.40 14.51 12.56
CA LYS A 7 -30.75 14.05 12.26
C LYS A 7 -30.66 12.60 11.82
N ASN A 8 -31.27 11.70 12.58
CA ASN A 8 -31.30 10.25 12.27
C ASN A 8 -29.91 9.62 12.01
N GLY A 9 -28.86 10.08 12.71
CA GLY A 9 -27.50 9.58 12.55
C GLY A 9 -26.69 10.25 11.42
N GLN A 10 -27.28 11.20 10.69
CA GLN A 10 -26.57 11.99 9.68
C GLN A 10 -26.25 13.39 10.22
N GLN A 11 -24.97 13.74 10.24
CA GLN A 11 -24.51 15.06 10.66
C GLN A 11 -24.59 16.06 9.49
N SER A 12 -25.18 17.22 9.73
CA SER A 12 -25.28 18.34 8.78
C SER A 12 -24.87 19.66 9.43
N GLY A 13 -24.44 20.63 8.61
CA GLY A 13 -23.94 21.94 9.05
C GLY A 13 -22.54 22.28 8.51
N PRO A 14 -21.91 23.36 9.01
CA PRO A 14 -22.35 24.18 10.14
C PRO A 14 -23.49 25.15 9.80
N TYR A 15 -24.49 25.22 10.67
CA TYR A 15 -25.61 26.16 10.62
C TYR A 15 -25.43 27.29 11.63
N THR A 16 -26.05 28.43 11.34
CA THR A 16 -26.24 29.51 12.31
C THR A 16 -27.51 29.28 13.14
N GLN A 17 -27.63 29.91 14.30
CA GLN A 17 -28.83 29.81 15.14
C GLN A 17 -30.11 30.23 14.40
N GLU A 18 -30.04 31.25 13.53
CA GLU A 18 -31.18 31.73 12.72
C GLU A 18 -31.64 30.66 11.70
N GLN A 19 -30.71 30.05 10.97
CA GLN A 19 -30.99 28.92 10.07
C GLN A 19 -31.64 27.75 10.83
N LEU A 20 -31.18 27.47 12.05
CA LEU A 20 -31.74 26.40 12.87
C LEU A 20 -33.20 26.70 13.29
N GLN A 21 -33.51 27.95 13.62
CA GLN A 21 -34.88 28.42 13.88
C GLN A 21 -35.77 28.29 12.65
N GLN A 22 -35.25 28.64 11.47
CA GLN A 22 -35.97 28.48 10.21
C GLN A 22 -36.26 27.01 9.91
N TYR A 23 -35.28 26.12 10.05
CA TYR A 23 -35.48 24.69 9.82
C TYR A 23 -36.43 24.03 10.82
N LEU A 24 -36.45 24.50 12.07
CA LEU A 24 -37.47 24.11 13.05
C LEU A 24 -38.86 24.59 12.64
N ALA A 25 -39.00 25.85 12.22
CA ALA A 25 -40.29 26.43 11.81
C ALA A 25 -40.83 25.77 10.52
N MET A 26 -39.94 25.34 9.63
CA MET A 26 -40.26 24.60 8.41
C MET A 26 -40.58 23.11 8.66
N GLY A 27 -40.35 22.60 9.88
CA GLY A 27 -40.47 21.18 10.20
C GLY A 27 -39.39 20.30 9.55
N GLU A 28 -38.33 20.90 9.01
CA GLU A 28 -37.18 20.18 8.45
C GLU A 28 -36.32 19.58 9.57
N LEU A 29 -36.29 20.23 10.74
CA LEU A 29 -35.70 19.71 11.98
C LEU A 29 -36.77 19.59 13.06
N ALA A 30 -36.67 18.55 13.87
CA ALA A 30 -37.46 18.38 15.07
C ALA A 30 -36.76 19.03 16.27
N ALA A 31 -37.54 19.51 17.25
CA ALA A 31 -36.97 20.04 18.49
C ALA A 31 -36.15 19.01 19.27
N GLU A 32 -36.39 17.71 19.02
CA GLU A 32 -35.73 16.55 19.63
C GLU A 32 -34.44 16.15 18.91
N ASP A 33 -34.19 16.67 17.70
CA ASP A 33 -32.94 16.39 16.97
C ASP A 33 -31.75 16.92 17.78
N LEU A 34 -30.59 16.29 17.63
CA LEU A 34 -29.40 16.65 18.39
C LEU A 34 -28.61 17.73 17.68
N ALA A 35 -28.09 18.70 18.41
CA ALA A 35 -27.25 19.78 17.94
C ALA A 35 -26.03 19.97 18.87
N TRP A 36 -24.91 20.37 18.29
CA TRP A 36 -23.67 20.65 19.01
C TRP A 36 -22.97 21.87 18.42
N HIS A 37 -22.30 22.63 19.27
CA HIS A 37 -21.41 23.69 18.84
C HIS A 37 -20.16 23.70 19.72
N GLU A 38 -19.12 24.35 19.21
CA GLU A 38 -17.88 24.56 19.96
C GLU A 38 -18.17 25.24 21.30
N GLY A 39 -17.79 24.57 22.40
CA GLY A 39 -18.05 25.00 23.77
C GLY A 39 -19.04 24.12 24.55
N LEU A 40 -19.77 23.21 23.90
CA LEU A 40 -20.62 22.23 24.60
C LEU A 40 -19.85 20.93 24.92
N PRO A 41 -20.00 20.38 26.14
CA PRO A 41 -19.38 19.11 26.50
C PRO A 41 -20.04 17.91 25.77
N GLU A 42 -21.30 18.05 25.34
CA GLU A 42 -22.08 16.99 24.70
C GLU A 42 -23.14 17.56 23.73
N TRP A 43 -23.74 16.69 22.92
CA TRP A 43 -24.85 17.06 22.02
C TRP A 43 -26.11 17.35 22.83
N VAL A 44 -26.76 18.47 22.55
CA VAL A 44 -28.02 18.90 23.19
C VAL A 44 -29.14 18.90 22.18
N THR A 45 -30.40 18.91 22.58
CA THR A 45 -31.50 18.98 21.61
C THR A 45 -31.56 20.36 20.94
N VAL A 46 -31.96 20.39 19.67
CA VAL A 46 -32.13 21.63 18.88
C VAL A 46 -33.08 22.60 19.61
N GLY A 47 -34.14 22.09 20.23
CA GLY A 47 -35.07 22.90 21.02
C GLY A 47 -34.42 23.55 22.24
N ALA A 48 -33.54 22.83 22.95
CA ALA A 48 -32.79 23.38 24.09
C ALA A 48 -31.78 24.45 23.67
N LEU A 49 -31.21 24.32 22.47
CA LEU A 49 -30.24 25.27 21.93
C LEU A 49 -30.89 26.57 21.41
N VAL A 50 -32.09 26.46 20.84
CA VAL A 50 -32.81 27.59 20.25
C VAL A 50 -33.69 28.31 21.27
N ASN A 51 -34.24 27.61 22.24
CA ASN A 51 -35.10 28.20 23.27
C ASN A 51 -34.78 27.66 24.68
N PRO A 52 -33.72 28.17 25.35
CA PRO A 52 -33.28 27.68 26.65
C PRO A 52 -34.24 27.99 27.81
N ALA A 53 -35.28 28.81 27.61
CA ALA A 53 -36.16 29.31 28.67
C ALA A 53 -37.42 28.44 28.93
N GLY A 54 -37.61 27.34 28.19
CA GLY A 54 -38.91 26.67 28.10
C GLY A 54 -39.06 25.26 28.69
N VAL A 55 -38.01 24.62 29.22
CA VAL A 55 -38.14 23.23 29.71
C VAL A 55 -37.25 23.00 30.95
N PRO A 56 -37.78 22.48 32.08
CA PRO A 56 -36.95 22.01 33.18
C PRO A 56 -36.02 20.89 32.66
N ALA A 57 -34.74 20.94 33.06
CA ALA A 57 -33.77 19.90 32.75
C ALA A 57 -34.36 18.52 33.10
N PRO A 58 -34.48 17.57 32.15
CA PRO A 58 -35.02 16.27 32.46
C PRO A 58 -34.08 15.57 33.46
N PRO A 59 -34.62 14.84 34.45
CA PRO A 59 -33.80 14.02 35.34
C PRO A 59 -33.04 12.99 34.50
N MET A 60 -31.72 12.95 34.68
CA MET A 60 -30.85 11.95 34.06
C MET A 60 -31.39 10.53 34.33
N PRO A 61 -31.72 9.73 33.30
CA PRO A 61 -31.95 8.31 33.51
C PRO A 61 -30.61 7.58 33.77
N PRO A 62 -30.52 6.70 34.77
CA PRO A 62 -29.39 5.78 34.90
C PRO A 62 -29.50 4.74 33.78
N GLY A 63 -28.86 5.02 32.65
CA GLY A 63 -28.86 4.14 31.49
C GLY A 63 -29.07 4.92 30.20
N GLY A 64 -28.02 5.59 29.74
CA GLY A 64 -27.99 6.16 28.40
C GLY A 64 -28.05 5.04 27.36
N VAL A 65 -29.23 4.78 26.82
CA VAL A 65 -29.35 4.24 25.47
C VAL A 65 -28.85 5.34 24.52
N GLN A 66 -27.54 5.31 24.27
CA GLN A 66 -26.92 6.05 23.16
C GLN A 66 -27.67 5.68 21.88
N PRO A 67 -27.84 6.61 20.92
CA PRO A 67 -28.32 6.26 19.59
C PRO A 67 -27.52 5.06 19.11
N GLN A 68 -28.21 3.96 18.80
CA GLN A 68 -27.61 2.90 18.02
C GLN A 68 -27.42 3.47 16.61
N GLU A 69 -26.39 4.32 16.44
CA GLU A 69 -25.61 4.28 15.22
C GLU A 69 -25.36 2.79 14.96
N GLY A 70 -25.45 2.35 13.71
CA GLY A 70 -24.75 1.15 13.25
C GLY A 70 -23.23 1.31 13.39
N GLY A 71 -22.77 1.86 14.51
CA GLY A 71 -21.42 2.02 14.94
C GLY A 71 -20.92 0.63 15.29
N ILE A 72 -20.08 0.13 14.40
CA ILE A 72 -19.12 -0.94 14.66
C ILE A 72 -18.68 -0.81 16.13
N SER A 73 -19.06 -1.77 16.98
CA SER A 73 -18.80 -1.69 18.42
C SER A 73 -17.31 -1.42 18.68
N PRO A 74 -16.88 -0.79 19.79
CA PRO A 74 -15.46 -0.52 20.04
C PRO A 74 -14.59 -1.78 19.95
N LYS A 75 -15.15 -2.95 20.27
CA LYS A 75 -14.51 -4.27 20.06
C LYS A 75 -14.33 -4.59 18.57
N ILE A 76 -15.34 -4.33 17.74
CA ILE A 76 -15.24 -4.51 16.28
C ILE A 76 -14.35 -3.43 15.64
N LYS A 77 -14.34 -2.17 16.11
CA LYS A 77 -13.40 -1.13 15.64
C LYS A 77 -11.96 -1.52 15.95
N LEU A 78 -11.71 -2.04 17.16
CA LEU A 78 -10.39 -2.55 17.54
C LEU A 78 -10.01 -3.80 16.73
N ALA A 79 -10.94 -4.74 16.52
CA ALA A 79 -10.71 -5.92 15.69
C ALA A 79 -10.41 -5.54 14.24
N VAL A 80 -11.16 -4.63 13.63
CA VAL A 80 -10.90 -4.12 12.28
C VAL A 80 -9.55 -3.43 12.21
N ARG A 81 -9.18 -2.61 13.20
CA ARG A 81 -7.86 -1.97 13.26
C ARG A 81 -6.73 -2.99 13.38
N ILE A 82 -6.89 -4.03 14.20
CA ILE A 82 -5.91 -5.12 14.33
C ILE A 82 -5.79 -5.87 13.00
N VAL A 83 -6.91 -6.23 12.36
CA VAL A 83 -6.91 -6.91 11.07
C VAL A 83 -6.22 -6.05 10.01
N LEU A 84 -6.52 -4.75 9.93
CA LEU A 84 -5.84 -3.83 9.01
C LEU A 84 -4.34 -3.74 9.27
N ILE A 85 -3.91 -3.69 10.54
CA ILE A 85 -2.49 -3.70 10.89
C ILE A 85 -1.83 -5.02 10.50
N VAL A 86 -2.46 -6.16 10.80
CA VAL A 86 -1.94 -7.49 10.43
C VAL A 86 -1.82 -7.62 8.91
N VAL A 87 -2.82 -7.14 8.17
CA VAL A 87 -2.80 -7.10 6.70
C VAL A 87 -1.66 -6.19 6.21
N LEU A 88 -1.52 -4.98 6.75
CA LEU A 88 -0.44 -4.06 6.39
C LEU A 88 0.95 -4.64 6.69
N VAL A 89 1.13 -5.26 7.85
CA VAL A 89 2.39 -5.93 8.23
C VAL A 89 2.65 -7.12 7.31
N GLY A 90 1.62 -7.91 6.98
CA GLY A 90 1.73 -8.99 6.02
C GLY A 90 2.16 -8.51 4.63
N VAL A 91 1.53 -7.44 4.13
CA VAL A 91 1.91 -6.82 2.85
C VAL A 91 3.33 -6.25 2.91
N ALA A 92 3.70 -5.55 3.98
CA ALA A 92 5.04 -5.01 4.17
C ALA A 92 6.11 -6.12 4.23
N ALA A 93 5.82 -7.23 4.91
CA ALA A 93 6.68 -8.40 4.94
C ALA A 93 6.84 -9.01 3.54
N LEU A 94 5.75 -9.18 2.78
CA LEU A 94 5.81 -9.68 1.40
C LEU A 94 6.65 -8.76 0.49
N VAL A 95 6.49 -7.44 0.61
CA VAL A 95 7.29 -6.45 -0.13
C VAL A 95 8.76 -6.52 0.30
N GLY A 96 9.03 -6.62 1.60
CA GLY A 96 10.39 -6.75 2.14
C GLY A 96 11.10 -8.01 1.66
N LEU A 97 10.40 -9.15 1.62
CA LEU A 97 10.94 -10.39 1.08
C LEU A 97 11.22 -10.30 -0.42
N ASP A 98 10.35 -9.65 -1.22
CA ASP A 98 10.60 -9.43 -2.65
C ASP A 98 11.79 -8.49 -2.89
N HIS A 99 11.96 -7.48 -2.01
CA HIS A 99 13.07 -6.52 -2.09
C HIS A 99 14.44 -7.20 -2.01
N LEU A 100 14.60 -8.25 -1.20
CA LEU A 100 15.86 -9.00 -1.10
C LEU A 100 16.25 -9.67 -2.42
N GLY A 101 15.27 -10.20 -3.16
CA GLY A 101 15.49 -10.78 -4.49
C GLY A 101 15.91 -9.71 -5.49
N ARG A 102 15.23 -8.57 -5.46
CA ARG A 102 15.51 -7.42 -6.32
C ARG A 102 16.93 -6.88 -6.12
N VAL A 103 17.37 -6.63 -4.87
CA VAL A 103 18.69 -6.07 -4.59
C VAL A 103 19.82 -6.97 -5.09
N LYS A 104 19.70 -8.29 -4.91
CA LYS A 104 20.71 -9.25 -5.41
C LYS A 104 20.77 -9.26 -6.93
N TYR A 105 19.62 -9.18 -7.58
CA TYR A 105 19.52 -9.07 -9.03
C TYR A 105 20.09 -7.75 -9.58
N GLU A 106 19.79 -6.63 -8.92
CA GLU A 106 20.20 -5.28 -9.34
C GLU A 106 21.72 -5.15 -9.26
N LYS A 107 22.35 -5.59 -8.15
CA LYS A 107 23.82 -5.65 -8.02
C LYS A 107 24.48 -6.56 -9.06
N ALA A 108 23.88 -7.71 -9.34
CA ALA A 108 24.39 -8.63 -10.35
C ALA A 108 24.34 -7.99 -11.74
N TYR A 109 23.26 -7.29 -12.07
CA TYR A 109 23.15 -6.59 -13.34
C TYR A 109 24.13 -5.42 -13.43
N GLU A 110 24.22 -4.54 -12.43
CA GLU A 110 25.15 -3.41 -12.42
C GLU A 110 26.60 -3.86 -12.62
N TYR A 111 26.99 -4.97 -12.01
CA TYR A 111 28.31 -5.55 -12.19
C TYR A 111 28.57 -5.99 -13.65
N LEU A 112 27.60 -6.70 -14.24
CA LEU A 112 27.71 -7.16 -15.63
C LEU A 112 27.66 -5.98 -16.60
N ASP A 113 26.76 -5.03 -16.38
CA ASP A 113 26.60 -3.83 -17.18
C ASP A 113 27.87 -2.97 -17.14
N GLY A 114 28.42 -2.70 -15.96
CA GLY A 114 29.63 -1.91 -15.79
C GLY A 114 30.88 -2.57 -16.37
N ARG A 115 30.99 -3.90 -16.34
CA ARG A 115 32.14 -4.61 -16.91
C ARG A 115 32.06 -4.76 -18.44
N PHE A 116 30.85 -4.86 -19.00
CA PHE A 116 30.67 -5.30 -20.39
C PHE A 116 30.07 -4.25 -21.32
N ASN A 117 29.61 -3.09 -20.83
CA ASN A 117 29.16 -1.99 -21.71
C ASN A 117 30.28 -1.41 -22.61
N GLU A 118 31.54 -1.63 -22.28
CA GLU A 118 32.70 -1.14 -23.06
C GLU A 118 33.28 -2.18 -24.04
N GLY A 119 32.53 -3.26 -24.34
CA GLY A 119 33.04 -4.34 -25.21
C GLY A 119 34.00 -5.28 -24.50
N GLY A 120 33.86 -5.40 -23.18
CA GLY A 120 34.66 -6.30 -22.35
C GLY A 120 34.47 -7.76 -22.76
N THR A 121 35.57 -8.50 -22.78
CA THR A 121 35.58 -9.93 -23.06
C THR A 121 35.79 -10.72 -21.77
N THR A 122 35.06 -11.81 -21.57
CA THR A 122 35.30 -12.71 -20.43
C THR A 122 35.03 -14.16 -20.80
N ARG A 123 35.52 -15.07 -19.95
CA ARG A 123 35.14 -16.48 -19.99
C ARG A 123 33.78 -16.65 -19.27
N PRO A 124 32.86 -17.49 -19.78
CA PRO A 124 31.58 -17.77 -19.12
C PRO A 124 31.72 -18.29 -17.69
N SER A 125 32.70 -19.16 -17.45
CA SER A 125 32.99 -19.71 -16.12
C SER A 125 33.38 -18.64 -15.09
N ALA A 126 34.03 -17.55 -15.53
CA ALA A 126 34.37 -16.43 -14.65
C ALA A 126 33.13 -15.66 -14.21
N VAL A 127 32.12 -15.51 -15.09
CA VAL A 127 30.85 -14.87 -14.74
C VAL A 127 30.11 -15.67 -13.66
N ALA A 128 30.04 -17.00 -13.80
CA ALA A 128 29.39 -17.85 -12.80
C ALA A 128 30.08 -17.80 -11.42
N MET A 129 31.42 -17.74 -11.40
CA MET A 129 32.21 -17.64 -10.17
C MET A 129 31.96 -16.31 -9.45
N GLU A 130 31.96 -15.20 -10.18
CA GLU A 130 31.77 -13.85 -9.65
C GLU A 130 30.34 -13.59 -9.18
N LEU A 131 29.35 -14.09 -9.92
CA LEU A 131 27.96 -14.06 -9.47
C LEU A 131 27.69 -15.01 -8.30
N GLY A 132 28.67 -15.85 -7.94
CA GLY A 132 28.54 -16.90 -6.92
C GLY A 132 27.41 -17.87 -7.21
N ARG A 133 27.05 -18.03 -8.49
CA ARG A 133 25.86 -18.77 -8.91
C ARG A 133 26.07 -19.38 -10.27
N LYS A 134 25.63 -20.62 -10.43
CA LYS A 134 25.65 -21.31 -11.73
C LYS A 134 24.48 -20.83 -12.60
N PRO A 135 24.64 -20.82 -13.93
CA PRO A 135 23.53 -20.54 -14.83
C PRO A 135 22.42 -21.59 -14.65
N THR A 136 21.18 -21.13 -14.72
CA THR A 136 19.98 -21.98 -14.67
C THR A 136 19.73 -22.68 -16.01
N SER A 137 20.14 -22.06 -17.12
CA SER A 137 20.11 -22.66 -18.45
C SER A 137 21.26 -22.10 -19.27
N THR A 138 21.91 -22.97 -20.03
CA THR A 138 22.98 -22.63 -20.96
C THR A 138 22.58 -23.19 -22.32
N SER A 139 22.55 -22.32 -23.33
CA SER A 139 22.20 -22.66 -24.71
C SER A 139 23.25 -22.10 -25.65
N GLN A 140 23.78 -22.91 -26.55
CA GLN A 140 24.77 -22.50 -27.53
C GLN A 140 24.16 -22.63 -28.93
N GLU A 141 24.07 -21.53 -29.66
CA GLU A 141 23.54 -21.48 -31.02
C GLU A 141 24.60 -20.87 -31.95
N GLY A 142 25.22 -21.71 -32.77
CA GLY A 142 26.35 -21.30 -33.62
C GLY A 142 27.53 -20.76 -32.81
N MET A 143 27.90 -19.51 -33.05
CA MET A 143 28.99 -18.79 -32.37
C MET A 143 28.51 -17.95 -31.17
N GLU A 144 27.23 -18.07 -30.80
CA GLU A 144 26.66 -17.37 -29.65
C GLU A 144 26.31 -18.36 -28.53
N LEU A 145 26.93 -18.18 -27.36
CA LEU A 145 26.57 -18.87 -26.13
C LEU A 145 25.66 -17.95 -25.31
N THR A 146 24.52 -18.45 -24.85
CA THR A 146 23.60 -17.73 -23.96
C THR A 146 23.48 -18.46 -22.64
N GLU A 147 23.84 -17.79 -21.55
CA GLU A 147 23.61 -18.25 -20.19
C GLU A 147 22.47 -17.47 -19.54
N VAL A 148 21.63 -18.16 -18.80
CA VAL A 148 20.47 -17.58 -18.12
C VAL A 148 20.65 -17.74 -16.62
N TYR A 149 20.71 -16.61 -15.91
CA TYR A 149 20.76 -16.57 -14.46
C TYR A 149 19.40 -16.15 -13.92
N GLN A 150 18.85 -16.90 -12.96
CA GLN A 150 17.56 -16.59 -12.35
C GLN A 150 17.66 -16.36 -10.84
N TRP A 151 16.84 -15.43 -10.35
CA TRP A 151 16.61 -15.17 -8.95
C TRP A 151 15.11 -15.27 -8.66
N ALA A 152 14.75 -16.12 -7.72
CA ALA A 152 13.39 -16.18 -7.19
C ALA A 152 13.21 -15.10 -6.12
N GLY A 153 12.26 -14.19 -6.35
CA GLY A 153 11.62 -13.40 -5.31
C GLY A 153 10.31 -14.04 -4.89
N THR A 154 9.63 -13.43 -3.93
CA THR A 154 8.33 -13.92 -3.43
C THR A 154 7.20 -13.63 -4.40
N VAL A 155 7.26 -12.49 -5.10
CA VAL A 155 6.22 -12.06 -6.05
C VAL A 155 6.78 -12.04 -7.47
N ARG A 156 8.06 -11.67 -7.63
CA ARG A 156 8.72 -11.55 -8.93
C ARG A 156 9.85 -12.56 -9.08
N ALA A 157 9.95 -13.12 -10.27
CA ALA A 157 11.10 -13.88 -10.71
C ALA A 157 11.94 -13.01 -11.66
N TYR A 158 13.21 -12.86 -11.31
CA TYR A 158 14.17 -12.03 -12.02
C TYR A 158 15.09 -12.90 -12.86
N ARG A 159 15.45 -12.44 -14.05
CA ARG A 159 16.28 -13.16 -15.02
C ARG A 159 17.27 -12.22 -15.67
N ILE A 160 18.54 -12.63 -15.71
CA ILE A 160 19.58 -11.99 -16.52
C ILE A 160 19.99 -13.00 -17.59
N ARG A 161 19.94 -12.60 -18.86
CA ARG A 161 20.53 -13.38 -19.94
C ARG A 161 21.87 -12.77 -20.28
N VAL A 162 22.91 -13.59 -20.25
CA VAL A 162 24.27 -13.22 -20.62
C VAL A 162 24.55 -13.89 -21.95
N LYS A 163 24.69 -13.10 -23.00
CA LYS A 163 25.04 -13.55 -24.34
C LYS A 163 26.53 -13.36 -24.54
N TYR A 164 27.17 -14.36 -25.13
CA TYR A 164 28.60 -14.44 -25.38
C TYR A 164 28.79 -14.70 -26.87
N SER A 165 29.44 -13.80 -27.61
CA SER A 165 29.76 -14.01 -29.03
C SER A 165 31.25 -14.26 -29.18
N VAL A 166 31.64 -15.37 -29.83
CA VAL A 166 33.05 -15.73 -30.01
C VAL A 166 33.78 -14.69 -30.86
N ARG A 167 34.82 -14.06 -30.32
CA ARG A 167 35.85 -13.35 -31.10
C ARG A 167 37.14 -14.17 -31.07
N MET A 168 37.69 -14.47 -32.24
CA MET A 168 39.03 -15.04 -32.36
C MET A 168 40.04 -13.96 -31.96
N ALA A 169 40.67 -14.11 -30.80
CA ALA A 169 41.84 -13.34 -30.38
C ALA A 169 42.99 -14.34 -30.17
N GLU A 170 44.18 -13.98 -30.66
CA GLU A 170 45.33 -14.82 -31.05
C GLU A 170 45.79 -15.99 -30.15
N ASP A 171 45.29 -16.16 -28.92
CA ASP A 171 45.54 -17.37 -28.12
C ASP A 171 44.50 -17.64 -27.00
N VAL A 172 43.40 -16.87 -26.95
CA VAL A 172 42.35 -17.03 -25.92
C VAL A 172 40.98 -16.79 -26.54
N GLU A 173 40.07 -17.76 -26.39
CA GLU A 173 38.67 -17.62 -26.78
C GLU A 173 38.00 -16.58 -25.86
N LEU A 174 38.03 -15.33 -26.32
CA LEU A 174 37.45 -14.18 -25.66
C LEU A 174 36.08 -13.93 -26.28
N MET A 175 35.03 -14.07 -25.47
CA MET A 175 33.66 -13.86 -25.95
C MET A 175 33.19 -12.45 -25.60
N GLU A 176 32.65 -11.71 -26.57
CA GLU A 176 31.98 -10.44 -26.34
C GLU A 176 30.73 -10.69 -25.52
N VAL A 177 30.57 -9.99 -24.39
CA VAL A 177 29.50 -10.27 -23.43
C VAL A 177 28.45 -9.18 -23.42
N ARG A 178 27.17 -9.57 -23.47
CA ARG A 178 26.04 -8.66 -23.30
C ARG A 178 25.05 -9.22 -22.29
N ALA A 179 24.74 -8.42 -21.26
CA ALA A 179 23.73 -8.76 -20.27
C ALA A 179 22.37 -8.11 -20.61
N GLU A 180 21.31 -8.89 -20.61
CA GLU A 180 19.93 -8.42 -20.77
C GLU A 180 19.13 -8.66 -19.49
N LYS A 181 18.49 -7.59 -18.98
CA LYS A 181 17.72 -7.61 -17.73
C LYS A 181 16.23 -7.84 -18.00
N ARG A 182 15.60 -8.80 -17.30
CA ARG A 182 14.15 -9.05 -17.39
C ARG A 182 13.56 -9.54 -16.08
N TRP A 183 12.31 -9.15 -15.79
CA TRP A 183 11.55 -9.68 -14.64
C TRP A 183 10.11 -9.98 -15.05
N ARG A 184 9.49 -10.95 -14.39
CA ARG A 184 8.03 -11.23 -14.48
C ARG A 184 7.50 -11.68 -13.12
N LEU A 185 6.17 -11.75 -12.99
CA LEU A 185 5.52 -12.38 -11.84
C LEU A 185 5.90 -13.87 -11.76
N VAL A 186 6.04 -14.36 -10.53
CA VAL A 186 6.28 -15.79 -10.27
C VAL A 186 5.14 -16.60 -10.90
N GLY A 187 5.48 -17.62 -11.71
CA GLY A 187 4.51 -18.46 -12.45
C GLY A 187 4.26 -18.04 -13.91
N ASP A 188 4.67 -16.84 -14.33
CA ASP A 188 4.47 -16.37 -15.71
C ASP A 188 5.60 -16.79 -16.68
N TRP A 189 6.64 -17.45 -16.16
CA TRP A 189 7.71 -18.01 -16.97
C TRP A 189 7.28 -19.39 -17.51
N LYS A 190 6.54 -19.38 -18.63
CA LYS A 190 6.45 -20.54 -19.54
C LYS A 190 7.65 -20.57 -20.48
#